data_AF-A0A536HVR4-F1
#
_entry.id   AF-A0A536HVR4-F1
#
_cell.length_a   1.000
_cell.length_b   1.000
_cell.length_c   1.000
_cell.angle_alpha   90.00
_cell.angle_beta   90.00
_cell.angle_gamma   90.00
#
_symmetry.space_group_name_H-M   'P 1'
#
loop_
_entity.id
_entity.type
_entity.pdbx_description
1 polymer ?
#
loop_
_entity_poly.entity_id
_entity_poly.type
_entity_poly.pdbx_seq_one_letter_code
_entity_poly.pdbx_strand_id
1 'polypeptide(L)' 'MPVYEFKCTKCGELFEVMGSYAEREKEHACPQCGSAEVKQAISLFSAAPPRSY' A
#
# COMPACT_ATOMS: atom_id res chain seq x y z
N MET A 1 8.18 10.34 -5.14
CA MET A 1 7.40 9.24 -5.76
C MET A 1 6.35 8.81 -4.75
N PRO A 2 5.08 8.60 -5.15
CA PRO A 2 4.07 8.08 -4.23
C PRO A 2 4.45 6.65 -3.82
N VAL A 3 4.38 6.39 -2.52
CA VAL A 3 4.52 5.04 -1.95
C VAL A 3 3.12 4.52 -1.69
N TYR A 4 2.82 3.35 -2.23
CA TYR A 4 1.55 2.67 -1.99
C TYR A 4 1.81 1.46 -1.10
N GLU A 5 1.09 1.38 0.01
CA GLU A 5 1.20 0.24 0.91
C GLU A 5 0.13 -0.79 0.49
N PHE A 6 0.46 -2.08 0.58
CA PHE A 6 -0.44 -3.17 0.26
C PHE A 6 -0.39 -4.21 1.36
N LYS A 7 -1.55 -4.77 1.69
CA LYS A 7 -1.73 -5.83 2.68
C LYS A 7 -2.35 -7.05 2.05
N CYS A 8 -1.69 -8.20 2.17
CA CYS A 8 -2.27 -9.47 1.77
C CYS A 8 -3.40 -9.87 2.71
N THR A 9 -4.55 -10.27 2.17
CA THR A 9 -5.68 -10.75 2.98
C THR A 9 -5.53 -12.20 3.43
N LYS A 10 -4.62 -12.98 2.83
CA LYS A 10 -4.37 -14.38 3.21
C LYS A 10 -3.34 -14.53 4.31
N CYS A 11 -2.13 -14.03 4.11
CA CYS A 11 -1.06 -14.12 5.11
C CYS A 11 -0.99 -12.89 6.04
N GLY A 12 -1.69 -11.81 5.72
CA GLY A 12 -1.67 -10.57 6.53
C GLY A 12 -0.45 -9.69 6.29
N GLU A 13 0.40 -10.04 5.33
CA GLU A 13 1.68 -9.40 5.12
C GLU A 13 1.57 -8.06 4.42
N LEU A 14 2.36 -7.10 4.92
CA LEU A 14 2.40 -5.72 4.47
C LEU A 14 3.65 -5.50 3.61
N PHE A 15 3.46 -4.90 2.45
CA PHE A 15 4.57 -4.55 1.56
C PHE A 15 4.30 -3.19 0.91
N GLU A 16 5.38 -2.48 0.63
CA GLU A 16 5.34 -1.16 0.02
C GLU A 16 5.74 -1.26 -1.45
N VAL A 17 4.94 -0.67 -2.32
CA VAL A 17 5.20 -0.56 -3.75
C VAL A 17 5.46 0.91 -4.04
N MET A 18 6.71 1.21 -4.37
CA MET A 18 7.11 2.52 -4.89
C MET A 18 6.89 2.48 -6.38
N GLY A 19 5.94 3.28 -6.88
CA GLY A 19 5.60 3.19 -8.28
C GLY A 19 4.83 4.37 -8.84
N SER A 20 4.78 4.41 -10.17
CA SER A 20 3.96 5.34 -10.92
C SER A 20 2.48 4.94 -10.82
N TYR A 21 1.55 5.85 -11.09
CA TYR A 21 0.10 5.55 -11.04
C TYR A 21 -0.29 4.30 -11.87
N ALA A 22 0.42 4.02 -12.96
CA ALA A 22 0.22 2.83 -13.80
C ALA A 22 0.61 1.50 -13.12
N GLU A 23 1.46 1.55 -12.10
CA GLU A 23 1.84 0.35 -11.34
C GLU A 23 0.79 -0.01 -10.30
N ARG A 24 -0.05 0.95 -9.86
CA ARG A 24 -1.20 0.71 -8.97
C ARG A 24 -2.24 -0.25 -9.58
N GLU A 25 -2.34 -0.26 -10.91
CA GLU A 25 -3.36 -1.02 -11.67
C GLU A 25 -2.88 -2.44 -12.00
N LYS A 26 -1.62 -2.76 -11.69
CA LYS A 26 -1.11 -4.10 -11.86
C LYS A 26 -1.57 -4.97 -10.70
N GLU A 27 -1.99 -6.19 -11.01
CA GLU A 27 -2.26 -7.21 -10.00
C GLU A 27 -0.97 -7.53 -9.26
N HIS A 28 -0.85 -7.04 -8.02
CA HIS A 28 0.28 -7.36 -7.17
C HIS A 28 0.06 -8.71 -6.49
N ALA A 29 0.97 -9.65 -6.69
CA ALA A 29 0.99 -10.88 -5.90
C ALA A 29 1.74 -10.64 -4.59
N CYS A 30 1.26 -11.24 -3.51
CA CYS A 30 1.98 -11.23 -2.25
C CYS A 30 3.32 -11.96 -2.40
N PRO A 31 4.47 -11.34 -2.05
CA PRO A 31 5.79 -11.93 -2.24
C PRO A 31 6.05 -13.19 -1.40
N GLN A 32 5.19 -13.49 -0.42
CA GLN A 32 5.40 -14.59 0.51
C GLN A 32 4.47 -15.77 0.34
N CYS A 33 3.19 -15.50 0.08
CA CYS A 33 2.24 -16.58 -0.18
C CYS A 33 1.90 -16.74 -1.68
N GLY A 34 2.34 -15.81 -2.54
CA GLY A 34 2.02 -15.81 -3.97
C GLY A 34 0.54 -15.52 -4.29
N SER A 35 -0.27 -15.16 -3.29
CA SER A 35 -1.68 -14.86 -3.50
C SER A 35 -1.86 -13.54 -4.25
N ALA A 36 -2.74 -13.52 -5.25
CA ALA A 36 -3.20 -12.31 -5.93
C ALA A 36 -4.20 -11.49 -5.07
N GLU A 37 -4.66 -12.05 -3.95
CA GLU A 37 -5.55 -11.37 -3.00
C GLU A 37 -4.75 -10.45 -2.08
N VAL A 38 -4.44 -9.26 -2.59
CA VAL A 38 -3.86 -8.15 -1.81
C VAL A 38 -4.78 -6.94 -1.90
N LYS A 39 -4.85 -6.17 -0.82
CA LYS A 39 -5.63 -4.93 -0.73
C LYS A 39 -4.68 -3.78 -0.52
N GLN A 40 -4.96 -2.63 -1.13
CA GLN A 40 -4.19 -1.43 -0.88
C GLN A 40 -4.41 -0.99 0.57
N ALA A 41 -3.33 -0.94 1.34
CA ALA A 41 -3.29 -0.31 2.64
C ALA A 41 -2.95 1.16 2.40
N ILE A 42 -3.78 2.07 2.92
CA ILE A 42 -3.46 3.49 2.90
C ILE A 42 -3.10 3.80 4.34
N SER A 43 -1.81 4.00 4.63
CA SER A 43 -1.43 4.55 5.92
C SER A 43 -1.96 5.98 5.96
N LEU A 44 -2.98 6.20 6.80
CA LEU A 44 -3.40 7.55 7.15
C LEU A 44 -2.27 8.17 7.97
N PHE A 45 -1.25 8.72 7.30
CA PHE A 45 -0.35 9.65 7.95
C PHE A 45 -1.19 10.87 8.34
N SER A 46 -1.53 10.95 9.63
CA SER A 46 -2.11 12.13 10.24
C SER A 46 -1.05 13.22 10.26
N ALA A 47 -0.92 13.96 9.16
CA ALA A 47 -0.29 15.27 9.21
C ALA A 47 -1.20 16.14 10.10
N ALA A 48 -0.78 16.38 11.34
CA ALA A 48 -1.47 17.33 12.19
C ALA A 48 -1.62 18.64 11.39
N PRO A 49 -2.84 19.20 11.25
CA PRO A 49 -3.01 20.46 10.54
C PRO A 49 -2.10 21.50 11.20
N PRO A 50 -1.46 22.40 10.44
CA PRO A 50 -0.63 23.44 11.01
C PRO A 50 -1.49 24.19 12.02
N ARG A 51 -1.02 24.24 13.27
CA ARG A 51 -1.70 24.94 14.37
C ARG A 51 -1.74 26.41 13.97
N SER A 52 -2.87 26.86 13.40
CA SER A 52 -3.10 28.26 13.10
C SER A 52 -3.07 29.03 14.41
N TYR A 53 -2.09 29.92 14.56
CA TYR A 53 -2.02 30.89 15.66
C TYR A 53 -2.82 32.13 15.28
#